data_AF-A0A371YNU4-F1
#
_entry.id   AF-A0A371YNU4-F1
#
_cell.length_a   1.000
_cell.length_b   1.000
_cell.length_c   1.000
_cell.angle_alpha   90.00
_cell.angle_beta   90.00
_cell.angle_gamma   90.00
#
_symmetry.space_group_name_H-M   'P 1'
#
loop_
_entity.id
_entity.type
_entity.pdbx_description
1 polymer ?
#
loop_
_entity_poly.entity_id
_entity_poly.type
_entity_poly.pdbx_seq_one_letter_code
_entity_poly.pdbx_strand_id
1 'polypeptide(L)' 'MSSKPKDINRKLVREITIILIVKIILLLIIKNIWFDAPTIPKNFDNQVAERIAGSPSQTQETR' A
#
# COMPACT_ATOMS: atom_id res chain seq x y z
N MET A 1 -46.82 -7.38 -26.10
CA MET A 1 -45.71 -6.44 -26.40
C MET A 1 -44.40 -7.04 -25.89
N SER A 2 -43.42 -7.19 -26.78
CA SER A 2 -42.18 -7.96 -26.56
C SER A 2 -41.22 -7.25 -25.59
N SER A 3 -41.06 -7.80 -24.38
CA SER A 3 -40.08 -7.34 -23.39
C SER A 3 -38.65 -7.75 -23.80
N LYS A 4 -37.91 -6.86 -24.47
CA LYS A 4 -36.48 -7.03 -24.81
C LYS A 4 -35.47 -6.18 -24.00
N PRO A 5 -35.68 -5.79 -22.72
CA PRO A 5 -34.66 -4.99 -22.01
C PRO A 5 -33.51 -5.84 -21.45
N LYS A 6 -33.68 -7.16 -21.30
CA LYS A 6 -32.72 -8.02 -20.56
C LYS A 6 -31.33 -8.10 -21.20
N ASP A 7 -31.25 -7.98 -22.52
CA ASP A 7 -30.00 -8.12 -23.27
C ASP A 7 -29.12 -6.85 -23.19
N ILE A 8 -29.76 -5.68 -23.11
CA ILE A 8 -29.09 -4.38 -22.99
C ILE A 8 -28.42 -4.26 -21.62
N ASN A 9 -29.17 -4.59 -20.57
CA ASN A 9 -28.66 -4.57 -19.19
C ASN A 9 -27.44 -5.48 -19.02
N ARG A 10 -27.44 -6.66 -19.66
CA ARG A 10 -26.32 -7.60 -19.60
C ARG A 10 -25.05 -7.06 -20.28
N LYS A 11 -25.19 -6.35 -21.41
CA LYS A 11 -24.05 -5.68 -22.07
C LYS A 11 -23.49 -4.54 -21.22
N LEU A 12 -24.38 -3.70 -20.69
CA LEU A 12 -24.00 -2.57 -19.83
C LEU A 12 -23.29 -3.04 -18.55
N VAL A 13 -23.82 -4.06 -17.87
CA VAL A 13 -23.18 -4.64 -16.67
C VAL A 13 -21.79 -5.17 -17.01
N ARG A 14 -21.61 -5.82 -18.16
CA ARG A 14 -20.29 -6.31 -18.59
C ARG A 14 -19.30 -5.16 -18.84
N GLU A 15 -19.73 -4.10 -19.51
CA GLU A 15 -18.89 -2.93 -19.77
C GLU A 15 -18.50 -2.23 -18.46
N ILE A 16 -19.45 -1.99 -17.56
CA ILE A 16 -19.22 -1.40 -16.24
C ILE A 16 -18.27 -2.28 -15.41
N THR A 17 -18.42 -3.60 -15.47
CA THR A 17 -17.54 -4.54 -14.77
C THR A 17 -16.10 -4.45 -15.27
N ILE A 18 -15.90 -4.33 -16.59
CA ILE A 18 -14.56 -4.18 -17.18
C ILE A 18 -13.93 -2.86 -16.72
N ILE A 19 -14.67 -1.76 -16.77
CA ILE A 19 -14.19 -0.44 -16.30
C ILE A 19 -13.82 -0.51 -14.80
N LEU A 20 -14.64 -1.19 -13.99
CA LEU A 20 -14.39 -1.37 -12.58
C LEU A 20 -13.09 -2.16 -12.34
N ILE A 21 -12.88 -3.27 -13.06
CA ILE A 21 -11.65 -4.08 -12.96
C ILE A 21 -10.42 -3.24 -13.30
N VAL A 22 -10.45 -2.46 -14.39
CA VAL A 22 -9.35 -1.57 -14.78
C VAL A 22 -9.06 -0.57 -13.66
N LYS A 23 -10.09 0.00 -13.04
CA LYS A 23 -9.94 0.94 -11.93
C LYS A 23 -9.29 0.28 -10.70
N ILE A 24 -9.68 -0.95 -10.36
CA ILE A 24 -9.08 -1.71 -9.26
C ILE A 24 -7.60 -2.00 -9.55
N ILE A 25 -7.25 -2.44 -10.76
CA ILE A 25 -5.86 -2.68 -11.16
C ILE A 25 -5.03 -1.39 -11.02
N LEU A 26 -5.56 -0.26 -11.49
CA LEU A 26 -4.88 1.03 -11.37
C LEU A 26 -4.65 1.43 -9.90
N LEU A 27 -5.64 1.25 -9.04
CA LEU A 27 -5.51 1.51 -7.61
C LEU A 27 -4.48 0.59 -6.94
N LEU A 28 -4.43 -0.69 -7.32
CA LEU A 28 -3.44 -1.64 -6.82
C LEU A 28 -2.02 -1.26 -7.26
N ILE A 29 -1.83 -0.83 -8.51
CA ILE A 29 -0.52 -0.37 -8.99
C ILE A 29 -0.06 0.87 -8.23
N ILE A 30 -0.93 1.87 -8.08
CA ILE A 30 -0.60 3.09 -7.33
C ILE A 30 -0.26 2.73 -5.87
N LYS A 31 -1.10 1.92 -5.22
CA LYS A 31 -0.85 1.40 -3.87
C LYS A 31 0.52 0.71 -3.81
N ASN A 32 0.81 -0.14 -4.77
CA ASN A 32 2.05 -0.89 -4.79
C ASN A 32 3.25 0.04 -4.96
N ILE A 33 3.23 0.99 -5.90
CA ILE A 33 4.32 1.98 -6.07
C ILE A 33 4.51 2.84 -4.81
N TRP A 34 3.41 3.26 -4.17
CA TRP A 34 3.47 4.05 -2.94
C TRP A 34 3.92 3.25 -1.71
N PHE A 35 3.75 1.92 -1.72
CA PHE A 35 4.04 1.04 -0.58
C PHE A 35 5.27 0.14 -0.80
N ASP A 36 5.79 0.04 -2.03
CA ASP A 36 7.04 -0.65 -2.38
C ASP A 36 8.28 0.19 -2.11
N ALA A 37 8.14 1.50 -1.91
CA ALA A 37 9.21 2.27 -1.29
C ALA A 37 9.28 1.77 0.17
N PRO A 38 10.33 1.04 0.59
CA PRO A 38 10.39 0.51 1.95
C PRO A 38 10.54 1.69 2.90
N THR A 39 9.43 2.19 3.44
CA THR A 39 9.45 3.21 4.50
C THR A 39 9.92 2.64 5.83
N ILE A 40 10.13 1.31 5.89
CA ILE A 40 10.83 0.65 6.98
C ILE A 40 12.28 0.45 6.54
N PRO A 41 13.20 1.34 6.94
CA PRO A 41 14.61 1.13 6.68
C PRO A 41 15.03 -0.20 7.31
N LYS A 42 15.79 -1.02 6.58
CA LYS A 42 16.32 -2.34 7.01
C LYS A 42 17.03 -2.34 8.38
N ASN A 43 17.30 -1.17 8.96
CA ASN A 43 18.02 -0.97 10.22
C ASN A 43 17.24 -0.13 11.24
N PHE A 44 15.90 -0.02 11.13
CA PHE A 44 15.10 0.74 12.10
C PHE A 44 15.24 0.16 13.51
N ASP A 45 15.14 -1.17 13.64
CA ASP A 45 15.25 -1.85 14.94
C ASP A 45 16.61 -1.60 15.60
N ASN A 46 17.69 -1.59 14.83
CA ASN A 46 19.05 -1.37 15.35
C ASN A 46 19.26 0.07 15.84
N GLN A 47 18.82 1.08 15.07
CA GLN A 47 18.95 2.48 15.47
C GLN A 47 18.04 2.88 16.62
N VAL A 48 16.86 2.25 16.73
CA VAL A 48 15.96 2.47 17.86
C VAL A 48 16.48 1.73 19.09
N ALA A 49 17.00 0.51 18.95
CA ALA A 49 17.67 -0.20 20.03
C ALA A 49 18.87 0.59 20.57
N GLU A 50 19.69 1.19 19.71
CA GLU A 50 20.83 2.01 20.13
C GLU A 50 20.40 3.29 20.86
N ARG A 51 19.28 3.91 20.44
CA ARG A 51 18.73 5.11 21.11
C ARG A 51 17.96 4.80 22.39
N ILE A 52 17.27 3.65 22.48
CA ILE A 52 16.48 3.24 23.66
C ILE A 52 17.34 2.52 24.70
N ALA A 53 18.30 1.70 24.30
CA ALA A 53 19.25 1.07 25.22
C ALA A 53 20.20 2.09 25.86
N GLY A 54 20.24 3.31 25.32
CA GLY A 54 21.25 4.30 25.63
C GLY A 54 22.60 3.83 25.07
N SER A 55 23.29 4.71 24.35
CA SER A 55 24.73 4.54 24.24
C SER A 55 25.26 4.40 25.68
N PRO A 56 26.09 3.38 26.01
CA PRO A 56 26.79 3.39 27.27
C PRO A 56 27.58 4.69 27.27
N SER A 57 27.07 5.64 28.03
CA SER A 57 27.68 6.94 28.24
C SER A 57 29.16 6.67 28.47
N GLN A 58 30.00 7.14 27.55
CA GLN A 58 31.38 7.45 27.87
C GLN A 58 31.32 8.59 28.88
N THR A 59 30.93 8.26 30.11
CA THR A 59 31.24 9.01 31.31
C THR A 59 32.75 8.90 31.41
N GLN A 60 33.45 9.81 30.74
CA GLN A 60 34.84 10.12 31.07
C GLN A 60 34.79 10.70 32.47
N GLU A 61 34.91 9.80 33.44
CA GLU A 61 35.14 10.13 34.83
C GLU A 61 36.45 10.92 34.88
N THR A 62 36.32 12.18 35.30
CA THR A 62 37.43 13.07 35.57
C THR A 62 38.18 12.52 36.79
N ARG A 63 39.42 12.03 36.60
CA ARG A 63 40.41 12.00 37.68
C ARG A 63 41.84 11.94 37.16
#